data_AF-A0AB37VN18-F1
#
_entry.id   AF-A0AB37VN18-F1
#
_cell.length_a   1.000
_cell.length_b   1.000
_cell.length_c   1.000
_cell.angle_alpha   90.00
_cell.angle_beta   90.00
_cell.angle_gamma   90.00
#
_symmetry.space_group_name_H-M   'P 1'
#
loop_
_entity.id
_entity.type
_entity.pdbx_description
1 polymer ?
#
loop_
_entity_poly.entity_id
_entity_poly.type
_entity_poly.pdbx_seq_one_letter_code
_entity_poly.pdbx_strand_id
1 'polypeptide(L)'
;MSDIDKRALREAAERAGQNDWEYVYTSDLSAPGRGYITVGGAEAIYCLNKAAGGVKQSENVLRYIAAASPETMLALLNEIAELEQRHCGTALLEREEMHTKTLGRMLDELDAKDRRIAELELKLEAAEKRIAELGAKLEIADKLQDSAFRHGLQHGFSLGQTDNQAGFEQAIEAYGQQWKGE
;
A
#
# COMPACT_ATOMS: atom_id res chain seq x y z
N MET A 1 -2.45 -30.36 0.96
CA MET A 1 -1.16 -30.98 1.32
C MET A 1 -1.43 -31.89 2.50
N SER A 2 -0.88 -33.10 2.53
CA SER A 2 -0.99 -33.94 3.73
C SER A 2 -0.25 -33.25 4.88
N ASP A 3 -0.92 -33.02 6.00
CA ASP A 3 -0.28 -32.55 7.24
C ASP A 3 0.57 -33.67 7.82
N ILE A 4 1.80 -33.81 7.30
CA ILE A 4 2.79 -34.69 7.87
C ILE A 4 3.27 -34.03 9.17
N ASP A 5 3.08 -34.72 10.29
CA ASP A 5 3.62 -34.30 11.57
C ASP A 5 5.16 -34.50 11.57
N LYS A 6 5.88 -33.45 11.17
CA LYS A 6 7.35 -33.44 11.11
C LYS A 6 8.00 -33.62 12.48
N ARG A 7 7.30 -33.24 13.56
CA ARG A 7 7.81 -33.40 14.93
C ARG A 7 7.73 -34.86 15.34
N ALA A 8 6.58 -35.50 15.13
CA ALA A 8 6.43 -36.94 15.38
C ALA A 8 7.44 -37.75 14.55
N LEU A 9 7.66 -37.36 13.29
CA LEU A 9 8.65 -38.02 12.43
C LEU A 9 10.10 -37.84 12.94
N ARG A 10 10.46 -36.63 13.39
CA ARG A 10 11.77 -36.37 14.03
C ARG A 10 11.95 -37.21 15.29
N GLU A 11 10.97 -37.21 16.19
CA GLU A 11 11.01 -38.01 17.43
C GLU A 11 11.14 -39.51 17.13
N ALA A 12 10.45 -40.01 16.10
CA ALA A 12 10.56 -41.40 15.67
C ALA A 12 11.97 -41.73 15.13
N ALA A 13 12.56 -40.85 14.31
CA ALA A 13 13.91 -41.02 13.80
C ALA A 13 14.96 -40.97 14.93
N GLU A 14 14.85 -40.02 15.85
CA GLU A 14 15.76 -39.93 17.01
C GLU A 14 15.70 -41.21 17.88
N ARG A 15 14.49 -41.74 18.12
CA ARG A 15 14.31 -43.00 18.88
C ARG A 15 14.83 -44.23 18.14
N ALA A 16 14.76 -44.24 16.81
CA ALA A 16 15.28 -45.34 15.99
C ALA A 16 16.82 -45.43 16.02
N GLY A 17 17.50 -44.34 16.41
CA GLY A 17 18.94 -44.29 16.62
C GLY A 17 19.75 -44.03 15.36
N GLN A 18 20.97 -43.51 15.54
CA GLN A 18 21.89 -43.09 14.46
C GLN A 18 22.93 -44.15 14.10
N ASN A 19 22.70 -45.42 14.46
CA ASN A 19 23.58 -46.49 14.03
C ASN A 19 23.50 -46.65 12.51
N ASP A 20 24.50 -47.25 11.88
CA ASP A 20 24.47 -47.51 10.44
C ASP A 20 23.39 -48.56 10.11
N TRP A 21 22.48 -48.20 9.20
CA TRP A 21 21.45 -49.10 8.66
C TRP A 21 21.94 -49.66 7.33
N GLU A 22 22.32 -50.93 7.31
CA GLU A 22 22.89 -51.55 6.12
C GLU A 22 22.01 -52.69 5.61
N TYR A 23 21.73 -52.68 4.31
CA TYR A 23 21.17 -53.84 3.65
C TYR A 23 22.25 -54.89 3.41
N VAL A 24 22.04 -56.10 3.93
CA VAL A 24 22.93 -57.25 3.73
C VAL A 24 22.21 -58.32 2.92
N TYR A 25 22.87 -58.80 1.87
CA TYR A 25 22.41 -59.94 1.08
C TYR A 25 23.17 -61.20 1.46
N THR A 26 22.45 -62.26 1.79
CA THR A 26 23.02 -63.59 2.03
C THR A 26 22.59 -64.54 0.93
N SER A 27 23.59 -65.22 0.35
CA SER A 27 23.42 -66.31 -0.60
C SER A 27 23.60 -67.69 0.05
N ASP A 28 23.53 -67.79 1.38
CA ASP A 28 23.74 -69.06 2.08
C ASP A 28 22.70 -70.10 1.63
N LEU A 29 23.21 -71.27 1.25
CA LEU A 29 22.43 -72.44 0.81
C LEU A 29 21.61 -73.04 1.96
N SER A 30 21.96 -72.75 3.23
CA SER A 30 21.18 -73.16 4.41
C SER A 30 19.89 -72.32 4.59
N ALA A 31 19.85 -71.11 4.03
CA ALA A 31 18.73 -70.17 4.07
C ALA A 31 18.62 -69.38 2.76
N PRO A 32 18.15 -70.00 1.66
CA PRO A 32 18.21 -69.41 0.33
C PRO A 32 17.36 -68.13 0.22
N GLY A 33 17.99 -67.01 -0.12
CA GLY A 33 17.35 -65.85 -0.73
C GLY A 33 16.69 -64.83 0.21
N ARG A 34 17.25 -64.54 1.39
CA ARG A 34 16.73 -63.49 2.27
C ARG A 34 17.75 -62.39 2.53
N GLY A 35 17.54 -61.22 1.93
CA GLY A 35 18.18 -60.01 2.43
C GLY A 35 17.62 -59.60 3.79
N TYR A 36 18.43 -58.91 4.60
CA TYR A 36 18.06 -58.36 5.90
C TYR A 36 18.69 -56.98 6.10
N ILE A 37 18.30 -56.26 7.14
CA ILE A 37 18.95 -55.00 7.54
C ILE A 37 19.66 -55.21 8.86
N THR A 38 20.91 -54.77 8.93
CA THR A 38 21.65 -54.60 10.18
C THR A 38 21.55 -53.16 10.67
N VAL A 39 21.55 -52.99 11.99
CA VAL A 39 21.61 -51.70 12.67
C VAL A 39 22.80 -51.76 13.63
N GLY A 40 23.87 -51.01 13.34
CA GLY A 40 25.10 -51.03 14.13
C GLY A 40 25.77 -52.41 14.14
N GLY A 41 25.68 -53.14 13.02
CA GLY A 41 26.24 -54.48 12.85
C GLY A 41 25.40 -55.63 13.43
N ALA A 42 24.29 -55.33 14.11
CA ALA A 42 23.36 -56.35 14.62
C ALA A 42 22.15 -56.50 13.70
N GLU A 43 21.68 -57.73 13.46
CA GLU A 43 20.52 -57.98 12.59
C GLU A 43 19.23 -57.43 13.22
N ALA A 44 18.52 -56.58 12.49
CA ALA A 44 17.37 -55.83 13.02
C ALA A 44 16.06 -56.10 12.26
N ILE A 45 16.11 -56.30 10.93
CA ILE A 45 14.90 -56.50 10.11
C ILE A 45 15.07 -57.69 9.18
N TYR A 46 14.08 -58.59 9.19
CA TYR A 46 14.09 -59.86 8.48
C TYR A 46 12.86 -60.09 7.61
N CYS A 47 13.09 -60.51 6.36
CA CYS A 47 12.01 -60.96 5.46
C CYS A 47 11.71 -62.45 5.63
N LEU A 48 10.86 -62.81 6.61
CA LEU A 48 10.52 -64.22 6.91
C LEU A 48 9.43 -64.82 6.00
N ASN A 49 8.57 -63.99 5.41
CA ASN A 49 7.46 -64.45 4.55
C ASN A 49 7.76 -64.26 3.07
N LYS A 50 7.06 -65.03 2.22
CA LYS A 50 7.11 -64.85 0.77
C LYS A 50 6.57 -63.47 0.42
N ALA A 51 7.41 -62.63 -0.17
CA ALA A 51 7.07 -61.26 -0.54
C ALA A 51 5.85 -61.22 -1.48
N ALA A 52 4.92 -60.30 -1.23
CA ALA A 52 3.71 -60.15 -2.04
C ALA A 52 4.00 -59.90 -3.54
N GLY A 53 5.16 -59.33 -3.90
CA GLY A 53 5.64 -59.21 -5.30
C GLY A 53 7.03 -59.79 -5.53
N GLY A 54 7.38 -60.85 -4.81
CA GLY A 54 8.58 -61.65 -5.06
C GLY A 54 9.88 -61.08 -4.50
N VAL A 55 10.96 -61.87 -4.63
CA VAL A 55 12.27 -61.63 -3.99
C VAL A 55 12.81 -60.24 -4.32
N LYS A 56 12.77 -59.85 -5.60
CA LYS A 56 13.29 -58.55 -6.06
C LYS A 56 12.57 -57.35 -5.44
N GLN A 57 11.26 -57.44 -5.18
CA GLN A 57 10.55 -56.36 -4.50
C GLN A 57 10.98 -56.25 -3.04
N SER A 58 11.14 -57.37 -2.34
CA SER A 58 11.64 -57.38 -0.96
C SER A 58 13.04 -56.79 -0.85
N GLU A 59 13.94 -57.13 -1.77
CA GLU A 59 15.29 -56.54 -1.82
C GLU A 59 15.21 -55.01 -1.98
N ASN A 60 14.36 -54.52 -2.88
CA ASN A 60 14.17 -53.08 -3.08
C ASN A 60 13.60 -52.39 -1.84
N VAL A 61 12.66 -53.01 -1.13
CA VAL A 61 12.09 -52.45 0.10
C VAL A 61 13.16 -52.36 1.20
N LEU A 62 13.96 -53.40 1.39
CA LEU A 62 15.01 -53.37 2.40
C LEU A 62 16.09 -52.32 2.08
N ARG A 63 16.48 -52.21 0.81
CA ARG A 63 17.39 -51.15 0.34
C ARG A 63 16.81 -49.76 0.57
N TYR A 64 15.52 -49.57 0.28
CA TYR A 64 14.83 -48.31 0.54
C TYR A 64 14.85 -47.95 2.03
N ILE A 65 14.53 -48.90 2.91
CA ILE A 65 14.53 -48.67 4.36
C ILE A 65 15.94 -48.33 4.86
N ALA A 66 16.97 -49.05 4.39
CA ALA A 66 18.36 -48.76 4.73
C ALA A 66 18.79 -47.36 4.26
N ALA A 67 18.40 -46.97 3.04
CA ALA A 67 18.67 -45.63 2.51
C ALA A 67 17.86 -44.53 3.23
N ALA A 68 16.64 -44.83 3.66
CA ALA A 68 15.80 -43.97 4.48
C ALA A 68 16.15 -44.11 5.97
N SER A 69 17.45 -44.20 6.29
CA SER A 69 17.95 -44.31 7.65
C SER A 69 17.49 -43.12 8.50
N PRO A 70 17.42 -43.26 9.83
CA PRO A 70 17.07 -42.16 10.72
C PRO A 70 17.94 -40.92 10.53
N GLU A 71 19.24 -41.11 10.29
CA GLU A 71 20.16 -40.01 9.95
C GLU A 71 19.73 -39.28 8.68
N THR A 72 19.46 -40.01 7.60
CA THR A 72 19.01 -39.44 6.32
C THR A 72 17.69 -38.68 6.50
N MET A 73 16.74 -39.24 7.26
CA MET A 73 15.46 -38.59 7.54
C MET A 73 15.64 -37.30 8.35
N LEU A 74 16.50 -37.29 9.36
CA LEU A 74 16.81 -36.10 10.15
C LEU A 74 17.50 -35.02 9.30
N ALA A 75 18.42 -35.40 8.42
CA ALA A 75 19.08 -34.49 7.49
C ALA A 75 18.05 -33.82 6.56
N LEU A 76 17.15 -34.60 5.96
CA LEU A 76 16.08 -34.06 5.12
C LEU A 76 15.12 -33.15 5.90
N LEU A 77 14.77 -33.51 7.14
CA LEU A 77 13.93 -32.67 8.01
C LEU A 77 14.61 -31.35 8.39
N ASN A 78 15.94 -31.34 8.55
CA ASN A 78 16.70 -30.11 8.75
C ASN A 78 16.68 -29.24 7.48
N GLU A 79 16.95 -29.82 6.31
CA GLU A 79 16.93 -29.10 5.03
C GLU A 79 15.56 -28.48 4.74
N ILE A 80 14.48 -29.22 4.98
CA ILE A 80 13.11 -28.71 4.84
C ILE A 80 12.86 -27.53 5.79
N ALA A 81 13.26 -27.64 7.07
CA ALA A 81 13.09 -26.56 8.03
C ALA A 81 13.86 -25.30 7.62
N GLU A 82 15.08 -25.45 7.12
CA GLU A 82 15.86 -24.33 6.60
C GLU A 82 15.23 -23.69 5.37
N LEU A 83 14.71 -24.49 4.43
CA LEU A 83 14.02 -23.99 3.24
C LEU A 83 12.75 -23.22 3.61
N GLU A 84 11.96 -23.71 4.57
CA GLU A 84 10.78 -23.01 5.08
C GLU A 84 11.14 -21.68 5.74
N GLN A 85 12.20 -21.67 6.55
CA GLN A 85 12.69 -20.45 7.18
C GLN A 85 13.21 -19.44 6.14
N ARG A 86 13.98 -19.89 5.14
CA ARG A 86 14.46 -19.04 4.05
C ARG A 86 13.30 -18.46 3.25
N HIS A 87 12.31 -19.27 2.87
CA HIS A 87 11.15 -18.81 2.11
C HIS A 87 10.35 -17.75 2.88
N CYS A 88 10.11 -17.98 4.18
CA CYS A 88 9.45 -17.01 5.04
C CYS A 88 10.28 -15.72 5.20
N GLY A 89 11.60 -15.84 5.36
CA GLY A 89 12.51 -14.70 5.50
C GLY A 89 12.58 -13.84 4.23
N THR A 90 12.69 -14.47 3.06
CA THR A 90 12.71 -13.77 1.76
C THR A 90 11.38 -13.06 1.49
N ALA A 91 10.25 -13.74 1.71
CA ALA A 91 8.93 -13.13 1.51
C ALA A 91 8.68 -11.93 2.46
N LEU A 92 9.18 -12.00 3.70
CA LEU A 92 9.10 -10.89 4.65
C LEU A 92 9.94 -9.69 4.17
N LEU A 93 11.19 -9.93 3.75
CA LEU A 93 12.08 -8.89 3.24
C LEU A 93 11.52 -8.20 1.99
N GLU A 94 11.02 -8.96 1.02
CA GLU A 94 10.40 -8.41 -0.20
C GLU A 94 9.19 -7.54 0.13
N ARG A 95 8.38 -7.96 1.11
CA ARG A 95 7.23 -7.18 1.60
C ARG A 95 7.68 -5.88 2.27
N GLU A 96 8.68 -5.93 3.14
CA GLU A 96 9.22 -4.74 3.82
C GLU A 96 9.85 -3.75 2.84
N GLU A 97 10.57 -4.25 1.83
CA GLU A 97 11.13 -3.42 0.77
C GLU A 97 10.01 -2.75 -0.06
N MET A 98 8.97 -3.49 -0.41
CA MET A 98 7.81 -2.96 -1.14
C MET A 98 7.06 -1.90 -0.32
N HIS A 99 6.85 -2.14 0.97
CA HIS A 99 6.23 -1.18 1.88
C HIS A 99 7.07 0.10 1.99
N THR A 100 8.39 -0.02 2.14
CA THR A 100 9.31 1.13 2.23
C THR A 100 9.26 1.98 0.96
N LYS A 101 9.27 1.35 -0.23
CA LYS A 101 9.12 2.05 -1.51
C LYS A 101 7.76 2.76 -1.62
N THR A 102 6.69 2.12 -1.16
CA THR A 102 5.34 2.69 -1.21
C THR A 102 5.23 3.91 -0.29
N LEU A 103 5.75 3.81 0.94
CA LEU A 103 5.79 4.93 1.88
C LEU A 103 6.64 6.09 1.34
N GLY A 104 7.78 5.80 0.72
CA GLY A 104 8.61 6.83 0.07
C GLY A 104 7.83 7.64 -0.98
N ARG A 105 7.10 6.97 -1.88
CA ARG A 105 6.25 7.66 -2.87
C ARG A 105 5.15 8.49 -2.23
N MET A 106 4.51 7.98 -1.18
CA MET A 106 3.46 8.72 -0.47
C MET A 106 4.02 9.99 0.18
N LEU A 107 5.23 9.93 0.75
CA LEU A 107 5.91 11.10 1.31
C LEU A 107 6.25 12.12 0.22
N ASP A 108 6.80 11.69 -0.91
CA ASP A 108 7.08 12.57 -2.05
C ASP A 108 5.81 13.25 -2.59
N GLU A 109 4.69 12.52 -2.65
CA GLU A 109 3.40 13.06 -3.05
C GLU A 109 2.83 14.08 -2.04
N LEU A 110 3.01 13.84 -0.75
CA LEU A 110 2.63 14.79 0.30
C LEU A 110 3.45 16.08 0.19
N ASP A 111 4.77 15.96 0.04
CA ASP A 111 5.66 17.12 -0.15
C ASP A 111 5.27 17.94 -1.39
N ALA A 112 4.90 17.27 -2.49
CA ALA A 112 4.45 17.93 -3.70
C ALA A 112 3.11 18.68 -3.48
N LYS A 113 2.19 18.09 -2.73
CA LYS A 113 0.91 18.72 -2.37
C LYS A 113 1.10 19.91 -1.45
N ASP A 114 1.99 19.81 -0.46
CA ASP A 114 2.28 20.91 0.46
C ASP A 114 2.88 22.12 -0.28
N ARG A 115 3.80 21.89 -1.23
CA ARG A 115 4.30 22.96 -2.11
C ARG A 115 3.20 23.59 -2.94
N ARG A 116 2.26 22.79 -3.45
CA ARG A 116 1.13 23.29 -4.25
C ARG A 116 0.17 24.11 -3.41
N ILE A 117 -0.08 23.70 -2.16
CA ILE A 117 -0.91 24.46 -1.20
C ILE A 117 -0.27 25.82 -0.94
N ALA A 118 1.02 25.85 -0.62
CA ALA A 118 1.75 27.12 -0.39
C ALA A 118 1.68 28.06 -1.61
N GLU A 119 1.82 27.54 -2.83
CA GLU A 119 1.68 28.34 -4.06
C GLU A 119 0.26 28.91 -4.22
N LEU A 120 -0.77 28.12 -3.90
CA LEU A 120 -2.17 28.54 -4.00
C LEU A 120 -2.53 29.58 -2.93
N GLU A 121 -2.00 29.44 -1.72
CA GLU A 121 -2.17 30.43 -0.63
C GLU A 121 -1.59 31.79 -1.04
N LEU A 122 -0.40 31.83 -1.62
CA LEU A 122 0.20 33.08 -2.13
C LEU A 122 -0.65 33.72 -3.23
N LYS A 123 -1.21 32.92 -4.14
CA LYS A 123 -2.09 33.42 -5.21
C LYS A 123 -3.40 33.95 -4.65
N LEU A 124 -3.96 33.27 -3.65
CA LEU A 124 -5.19 33.70 -2.98
C LEU A 124 -4.97 35.05 -2.30
N GLU A 125 -3.90 35.21 -1.53
CA GLU A 125 -3.58 36.47 -0.86
C GLU A 125 -3.38 37.62 -1.86
N ALA A 126 -2.70 37.36 -2.98
CA ALA A 126 -2.52 38.35 -4.05
C ALA A 126 -3.87 38.75 -4.70
N ALA A 127 -4.75 37.78 -4.94
CA ALA A 127 -6.08 38.02 -5.49
C ALA A 127 -6.96 38.83 -4.52
N GLU A 128 -6.94 38.50 -3.23
CA GLU A 128 -7.66 39.23 -2.19
C GLU A 128 -7.22 40.69 -2.11
N LYS A 129 -5.90 40.96 -2.11
CA LYS A 129 -5.36 42.32 -2.17
C LYS A 129 -5.84 43.07 -3.41
N ARG A 130 -5.87 42.42 -4.57
CA ARG A 130 -6.33 43.04 -5.81
C ARG A 130 -7.83 43.37 -5.77
N ILE A 131 -8.65 42.48 -5.21
CA ILE A 131 -10.08 42.72 -5.02
C ILE A 131 -10.31 43.90 -4.10
N ALA A 132 -9.59 43.99 -2.97
CA ALA A 132 -9.68 45.12 -2.06
C ALA A 132 -9.30 46.45 -2.72
N GLU A 133 -8.21 46.48 -3.50
CA GLU A 133 -7.79 47.66 -4.26
C GLU A 133 -8.85 48.09 -5.29
N LEU A 134 -9.41 47.14 -6.03
CA LEU A 134 -10.46 47.42 -7.01
C LEU A 134 -11.75 47.92 -6.34
N GLY A 135 -12.12 47.34 -5.20
CA GLY A 135 -13.26 47.81 -4.40
C GLY A 135 -13.10 49.27 -3.97
N ALA A 136 -11.92 49.65 -3.47
CA ALA A 136 -11.63 51.03 -3.09
C ALA A 136 -11.68 52.00 -4.29
N LYS A 137 -11.14 51.59 -5.44
CA LYS A 137 -11.22 52.40 -6.67
C LYS A 137 -12.65 52.59 -7.15
N LEU A 138 -13.47 51.56 -7.05
CA LEU A 138 -14.87 51.63 -7.43
C LEU A 138 -15.64 52.62 -6.55
N GLU A 139 -15.42 52.59 -5.23
CA GLU A 139 -16.05 53.53 -4.29
C GLU A 139 -15.64 54.99 -4.58
N ILE A 140 -14.38 55.24 -4.90
CA ILE A 140 -13.90 56.59 -5.29
C ILE A 140 -14.54 57.02 -6.61
N ALA A 141 -14.62 56.13 -7.59
CA ALA A 141 -15.24 56.42 -8.88
C ALA A 141 -16.72 56.78 -8.73
N ASP A 142 -17.45 56.07 -7.87
CA ASP A 142 -18.86 56.34 -7.57
C ASP A 142 -19.06 57.73 -6.93
N LYS A 143 -18.25 58.06 -5.91
CA LYS A 143 -18.27 59.40 -5.27
C LYS A 143 -17.92 60.51 -6.26
N LEU A 144 -16.92 60.28 -7.12
CA LEU A 144 -16.53 61.24 -8.15
C LEU A 144 -17.66 61.46 -9.15
N GLN A 145 -18.31 60.38 -9.59
CA GLN A 145 -19.46 60.46 -10.49
C GLN A 145 -20.63 61.24 -9.87
N ASP A 146 -21.00 60.96 -8.61
CA ASP A 146 -22.07 61.69 -7.92
C ASP A 146 -21.73 63.19 -7.77
N SER A 147 -20.48 63.51 -7.38
CA SER A 147 -20.04 64.90 -7.25
C SER A 147 -20.02 65.64 -8.58
N ALA A 148 -19.55 65.01 -9.66
CA ALA A 148 -19.54 65.58 -11.01
C ALA A 148 -20.97 65.82 -11.52
N PHE A 149 -21.89 64.87 -11.25
CA PHE A 149 -23.30 65.01 -11.58
C PHE A 149 -23.94 66.19 -10.83
N ARG A 150 -23.78 66.28 -9.50
CA ARG A 150 -24.30 67.39 -8.68
C ARG A 150 -23.75 68.74 -9.10
N HIS A 151 -22.44 68.82 -9.34
CA HIS A 151 -21.79 70.05 -9.76
C HIS A 151 -22.29 70.47 -11.16
N GLY A 152 -22.43 69.52 -12.09
CA GLY A 152 -23.03 69.77 -13.41
C GLY A 152 -24.46 70.31 -13.32
N LEU A 153 -25.31 69.73 -12.46
CA LEU A 153 -26.66 70.23 -12.21
C LEU A 153 -26.64 71.67 -11.65
N GLN A 154 -25.77 71.96 -10.69
CA GLN A 154 -25.66 73.30 -10.10
C GLN A 154 -25.24 74.36 -11.12
N HIS A 155 -24.25 74.05 -11.97
CA HIS A 155 -23.83 74.95 -13.05
C HIS A 155 -24.93 75.15 -14.08
N GLY A 156 -25.63 74.09 -14.49
CA GLY A 156 -26.77 74.19 -15.40
C GLY A 156 -27.90 75.06 -14.83
N PHE A 157 -28.23 74.89 -13.55
CA PHE A 157 -29.23 75.69 -12.84
C PHE A 157 -28.83 77.17 -12.77
N SER A 158 -27.57 77.44 -12.41
CA SER A 158 -27.03 78.81 -12.34
C SER A 158 -27.02 79.47 -13.72
N LEU A 159 -26.64 78.74 -14.77
CA LEU A 159 -26.65 79.23 -16.13
C LEU A 159 -28.05 79.61 -16.58
N GLY A 160 -29.05 78.76 -16.34
CA GLY A 160 -30.46 79.05 -16.66
C GLY A 160 -30.99 80.29 -15.93
N GLN A 161 -30.61 80.47 -14.66
CA GLN A 161 -30.91 81.69 -13.90
C GLN A 161 -30.28 82.93 -14.56
N THR A 162 -29.01 82.86 -14.95
CA THR A 162 -28.30 84.01 -15.56
C THR A 162 -28.71 84.30 -17.01
N ASP A 163 -29.06 83.29 -17.79
CA ASP A 163 -29.32 83.39 -19.24
C ASP A 163 -30.79 83.76 -19.53
N ASN A 164 -31.74 83.26 -18.73
CA ASN A 164 -33.16 83.57 -18.87
C ASN A 164 -33.89 83.58 -17.52
N GLN A 165 -33.60 84.59 -16.70
CA GLN A 165 -34.18 84.76 -15.35
C GLN A 165 -35.72 84.69 -15.33
N ALA A 166 -36.39 85.34 -16.28
CA ALA A 166 -37.85 85.38 -16.31
C ALA A 166 -38.46 83.99 -16.61
N GLY A 167 -37.88 83.25 -17.56
CA GLY A 167 -38.30 81.88 -17.85
C GLY A 167 -37.97 80.91 -16.71
N PHE A 168 -36.85 81.12 -16.03
CA PHE A 168 -36.46 80.36 -14.85
C PHE A 168 -37.45 80.57 -13.69
N GLU A 169 -37.83 81.80 -13.38
CA GLU A 169 -38.82 82.11 -12.34
C GLU A 169 -40.19 81.48 -12.63
N GLN A 170 -40.67 81.54 -13.88
CA GLN A 170 -41.90 80.87 -14.30
C GLN A 170 -41.83 79.35 -14.12
N ALA A 171 -40.70 78.73 -14.46
CA ALA A 171 -40.51 77.28 -14.31
C ALA A 171 -40.49 76.85 -12.83
N ILE A 172 -39.84 77.63 -11.96
CA ILE A 172 -39.82 77.38 -10.50
C ILE A 172 -41.20 77.61 -9.89
N GLU A 173 -41.93 78.64 -10.30
CA GLU A 173 -43.28 78.91 -9.83
C GLU A 173 -44.25 77.78 -10.24
N ALA A 174 -44.18 77.31 -11.49
CA ALA A 174 -44.96 76.17 -11.96
C ALA A 174 -44.65 74.88 -11.18
N TYR A 175 -43.37 74.61 -10.91
CA TYR A 175 -42.95 73.47 -10.09
C TYR A 175 -43.44 73.60 -8.63
N GLY A 176 -43.36 74.80 -8.05
CA GLY A 176 -43.82 75.08 -6.69
C GLY A 176 -45.34 75.01 -6.51
N GLN A 177 -46.12 75.30 -7.57
CA GLN A 177 -47.57 75.10 -7.56
C GLN A 177 -47.95 73.61 -7.58
N GLN A 178 -47.17 72.78 -8.29
CA GLN A 178 -47.39 71.34 -8.37
C GLN A 178 -47.14 70.61 -7.03
N TRP A 179 -46.35 71.20 -6.12
CA TRP A 179 -46.03 70.65 -4.80
C TRP A 179 -46.87 71.21 -3.64
N LYS A 180 -47.71 72.22 -3.88
CA LYS A 180 -48.64 72.81 -2.88
C LYS A 180 -49.98 72.08 -2.79
N GLY A 181 -50.06 70.86 -3.32
CA GLY A 181 -51.28 70.07 -3.46
C GLY A 181 -51.33 68.76 -2.67
N GLU A 182 -50.50 68.58 -1.63
CA GLU A 182 -50.64 67.55 -0.59
C GLU A 182 -50.49 68.14 0.81
#